data_AF-A0A690PXB5-F1
#
_entry.id   AF-A0A690PXB5-F1
#
_cell.length_a   1.000
_cell.length_b   1.000
_cell.length_c   1.000
_cell.angle_alpha   90.00
_cell.angle_beta   90.00
_cell.angle_gamma   90.00
#
_symmetry.space_group_name_H-M   'P 1'
#
loop_
_entity.id
_entity.type
_entity.pdbx_description
1 polymer ?
#
loop_
_entity_poly.entity_id
_entity_poly.type
_entity_poly.pdbx_seq_one_letter_code
_entity_poly.pdbx_strand_id
1 'polypeptide(L)'
;MKKWIFIVFCFILGFIIHIFYIGYTNELLFNKFIKNSNPDYTITDIYFKKGFLTSKGSFTLNHSHTQLSTKINLKFNNYFFLNKIIKGNFTNP
;
A
#
# COMPACT_ATOMS: atom_id res chain seq x y z
N MET A 1 0.63 -35.19 20.08
CA MET A 1 0.69 -33.77 20.53
C MET A 1 1.79 -32.96 19.83
N LYS A 2 3.07 -33.40 19.81
CA LYS A 2 4.17 -32.64 19.18
C LYS A 2 3.97 -32.33 17.68
N LYS A 3 3.45 -33.28 16.88
CA LYS A 3 3.18 -33.07 15.44
C LYS A 3 2.13 -31.98 15.16
N TRP A 4 1.09 -31.90 16.00
CA TRP A 4 0.04 -30.88 15.87
C TRP A 4 0.56 -29.47 16.17
N ILE A 5 1.43 -29.34 17.19
CA ILE A 5 2.08 -28.06 17.52
C ILE A 5 2.96 -27.59 16.36
N PHE A 6 3.71 -28.51 15.74
CA PHE A 6 4.53 -28.19 14.58
C PHE A 6 3.69 -27.72 13.38
N ILE A 7 2.56 -28.36 13.11
CA ILE A 7 1.63 -27.95 12.05
C ILE A 7 1.11 -26.53 12.30
N VAL A 8 0.65 -26.23 13.52
CA VAL A 8 0.18 -24.88 13.89
C VAL A 8 1.29 -23.85 13.74
N PHE A 9 2.52 -24.18 14.14
CA PHE A 9 3.68 -23.31 13.96
C PHE A 9 3.94 -23.00 12.48
N CYS A 10 3.91 -24.01 11.60
CA CYS A 10 4.08 -23.80 10.16
C CYS A 10 2.99 -22.90 9.57
N PHE A 11 1.73 -23.03 10.00
CA PHE A 11 0.64 -22.15 9.57
C PHE A 11 0.87 -20.69 9.98
N ILE A 12 1.29 -20.45 11.23
CA ILE A 12 1.60 -19.11 11.73
C ILE A 12 2.77 -18.51 10.96
N LEU A 13 3.83 -19.29 10.74
CA LEU A 13 5.01 -18.85 9.98
C LEU A 13 4.63 -18.49 8.53
N GLY A 14 3.87 -19.36 7.86
CA GLY A 14 3.38 -19.11 6.50
C GLY A 14 2.53 -17.85 6.41
N PHE A 15 1.65 -17.63 7.39
CA PHE A 15 0.84 -16.41 7.48
C PHE A 15 1.71 -15.15 7.62
N ILE A 16 2.73 -15.18 8.48
CA ILE A 16 3.66 -14.07 8.68
C ILE A 16 4.45 -13.78 7.41
N ILE A 17 5.02 -14.80 6.77
CA ILE A 17 5.78 -14.65 5.51
C ILE A 17 4.90 -14.03 4.43
N HIS A 18 3.65 -14.48 4.33
CA HIS A 18 2.71 -13.95 3.35
C HIS A 18 2.39 -12.47 3.61
N ILE A 19 2.22 -12.07 4.87
CA ILE A 19 2.04 -10.65 5.23
C ILE A 19 3.21 -9.79 4.73
N PHE A 20 4.44 -10.25 4.96
CA PHE A 20 5.61 -9.53 4.49
C PHE A 20 5.69 -9.47 2.97
N TYR A 21 5.36 -10.57 2.28
CA TYR A 21 5.30 -10.62 0.82
C TYR A 21 4.29 -9.62 0.24
N ILE A 22 3.06 -9.61 0.73
CA ILE A 22 2.05 -8.65 0.26
C ILE A 22 2.45 -7.21 0.61
N GLY A 23 3.02 -6.97 1.79
CA GLY A 23 3.55 -5.66 2.16
C GLY A 23 4.62 -5.15 1.19
N TYR A 24 5.51 -6.04 0.72
CA TYR A 24 6.49 -5.73 -0.32
C TYR A 24 5.84 -5.46 -1.69
N THR A 25 4.87 -6.28 -2.09
CA THR A 25 4.14 -6.08 -3.35
C THR A 25 3.37 -4.75 -3.36
N ASN A 26 2.77 -4.36 -2.24
CA ASN A 26 2.06 -3.09 -2.09
C ASN A 26 2.99 -1.87 -2.27
N GLU A 27 4.21 -1.96 -1.73
CA GLU A 27 5.24 -0.93 -1.90
C GLU A 27 5.69 -0.81 -3.36
N LEU A 28 5.91 -1.95 -4.04
CA LEU A 28 6.21 -1.97 -5.46
C LEU A 28 5.09 -1.37 -6.31
N LEU A 29 3.83 -1.69 -6.00
CA LEU A 29 2.67 -1.11 -6.67
C LEU A 29 2.61 0.40 -6.47
N PHE A 30 2.78 0.88 -5.23
CA PHE A 30 2.81 2.31 -4.93
C PHE A 30 3.90 3.03 -5.72
N ASN A 31 5.12 2.46 -5.73
CA ASN A 31 6.26 3.01 -6.47
C ASN A 31 6.01 3.08 -7.99
N LYS A 32 5.26 2.12 -8.56
CA LYS A 32 4.84 2.17 -9.96
C LYS A 32 3.82 3.28 -10.22
N PHE A 33 2.87 3.50 -9.30
CA PHE A 33 1.88 4.56 -9.44
C PHE A 33 2.50 5.96 -9.44
N ILE A 34 3.44 6.22 -8.53
CA ILE A 34 4.07 7.54 -8.41
C ILE A 34 5.10 7.86 -9.50
N LYS A 35 5.63 6.83 -10.18
CA LYS A 35 6.62 7.00 -11.27
C LYS A 35 5.97 7.26 -12.64
N ASN A 36 4.64 7.32 -12.71
CA ASN A 36 3.95 7.57 -13.96
C ASN A 36 4.16 9.02 -14.41
N SER A 37 5.00 9.23 -15.42
CA SER A 37 5.19 10.54 -16.05
C SER A 37 3.96 10.88 -16.89
N ASN A 38 3.27 11.96 -16.53
CA ASN A 38 2.17 12.52 -17.28
C ASN A 38 2.41 14.03 -17.44
N PRO A 39 2.24 14.62 -18.64
CA PRO A 39 2.41 16.06 -18.83
C PRO A 39 1.38 16.91 -18.04
N ASP A 40 0.19 16.36 -17.77
CA ASP A 40 -0.95 17.10 -17.21
C ASP A 40 -0.88 17.28 -15.69
N TYR A 41 -0.01 16.52 -15.00
CA TYR A 41 0.15 16.61 -13.55
C TYR A 41 1.56 16.22 -13.09
N THR A 42 1.98 16.79 -11.96
CA THR A 42 3.18 16.41 -11.24
C THR A 42 2.81 15.74 -9.92
N ILE A 43 3.61 14.76 -9.49
CA ILE A 43 3.42 14.08 -8.21
C ILE A 43 4.46 14.61 -7.21
N THR A 44 3.99 15.14 -6.08
CA THR A 44 4.83 15.64 -4.98
C THR A 44 4.45 15.00 -3.65
N ASP A 45 5.20 15.30 -2.58
CA ASP A 45 4.90 14.90 -1.19
C ASP A 45 4.67 13.39 -1.02
N ILE A 46 5.49 12.62 -1.73
CA ILE A 46 5.42 11.16 -1.77
C ILE A 46 5.80 10.61 -0.40
N TYR A 47 4.90 9.83 0.17
CA TYR A 47 5.12 9.15 1.44
C TYR A 47 4.60 7.72 1.36
N PHE A 48 5.41 6.76 1.78
CA PHE A 48 4.97 5.38 1.96
C PHE A 48 5.48 4.84 3.30
N LYS A 49 4.57 4.34 4.13
CA LYS A 49 4.86 3.66 5.39
C LYS A 49 4.38 2.23 5.32
N LYS A 50 5.35 1.31 5.25
CA LYS A 50 5.12 -0.12 5.39
C LYS A 50 4.74 -0.43 6.84
N GLY A 51 3.64 -1.16 7.02
CA GLY A 51 3.25 -1.69 8.34
C GLY A 51 3.13 -3.21 8.31
N PHE A 52 2.82 -3.82 9.45
CA PHE A 52 2.62 -5.27 9.52
C PHE A 52 1.32 -5.67 8.82
N LEU A 53 0.15 -5.41 9.43
CA LEU A 53 -1.14 -5.75 8.81
C LEU A 53 -1.59 -4.77 7.72
N THR A 54 -1.18 -3.50 7.83
CA THR A 54 -1.60 -2.45 6.89
C THR A 54 -0.47 -1.48 6.61
N SER A 55 -0.28 -1.13 5.35
CA SER A 55 0.62 -0.07 4.90
C SER A 55 -0.18 1.18 4.53
N LYS A 56 0.45 2.35 4.56
CA LYS A 56 -0.15 3.63 4.17
C LYS A 56 0.72 4.28 3.12
N GLY A 57 0.11 4.83 2.07
CA GLY A 57 0.78 5.66 1.08
C GLY A 57 0.04 6.97 0.92
N SER A 58 0.74 8.05 0.63
CA SER A 58 0.13 9.31 0.23
C SER A 58 1.00 10.06 -0.76
N PHE A 59 0.38 10.84 -1.61
CA PHE A 59 1.05 11.75 -2.53
C PHE A 59 0.09 12.87 -2.94
N THR A 60 0.64 13.98 -3.41
CA THR A 60 -0.12 15.10 -3.95
C THR A 60 -0.01 15.09 -5.47
N LEU A 61 -1.14 15.18 -6.16
CA LEU A 61 -1.19 15.49 -7.59
C LEU A 61 -1.34 17.00 -7.75
N ASN A 62 -0.39 17.66 -8.41
CA ASN A 62 -0.52 19.06 -8.79
C ASN A 62 -0.76 19.12 -10.29
N HIS A 63 -1.87 19.71 -10.71
CA HIS A 63 -2.20 19.83 -12.13
C HIS A 63 -1.32 20.88 -12.81
N SER A 64 -0.69 20.55 -13.94
CA SER A 64 0.26 21.44 -14.62
C SER A 64 -0.39 22.71 -15.18
N HIS A 65 -1.68 22.63 -15.51
CA HIS A 65 -2.42 23.69 -16.20
C HIS A 65 -3.38 24.47 -15.30
N THR A 66 -3.45 24.14 -14.01
CA THR A 66 -4.34 24.81 -13.05
C THR A 66 -3.65 24.92 -11.69
N GLN A 67 -4.08 25.83 -10.82
CA GLN A 67 -3.60 25.88 -9.43
C GLN A 67 -4.27 24.82 -8.52
N LEU A 68 -4.86 23.78 -9.11
CA LEU A 68 -5.52 22.71 -8.36
C LEU A 68 -4.51 21.64 -7.97
N SER A 69 -4.59 21.24 -6.72
CA SER A 69 -3.87 20.09 -6.19
C SER A 69 -4.84 19.11 -5.54
N THR A 70 -4.50 17.82 -5.55
CA THR A 70 -5.32 16.78 -4.94
C THR A 70 -4.43 15.88 -4.14
N LYS A 71 -4.71 15.77 -2.84
CA LYS A 71 -4.01 14.83 -1.96
C LYS A 71 -4.69 13.47 -2.02
N ILE A 72 -3.89 12.47 -2.36
CA ILE A 72 -4.32 11.07 -2.42
C ILE A 72 -3.78 10.36 -1.19
N ASN A 73 -4.69 9.75 -0.42
CA ASN A 73 -4.32 8.92 0.73
C ASN A 73 -4.78 7.49 0.48
N LEU A 74 -3.83 6.55 0.50
CA LEU A 74 -4.04 5.14 0.24
C LEU A 74 -3.74 4.30 1.48
N LYS A 75 -4.64 3.36 1.78
CA LYS A 75 -4.45 2.31 2.78
C LYS A 75 -4.38 0.97 2.08
N PHE A 76 -3.27 0.27 2.26
CA PHE A 76 -3.00 -1.04 1.71
C PHE A 76 -3.15 -2.08 2.81
N ASN A 77 -3.91 -3.14 2.55
CA ASN A 77 -3.99 -4.28 3.46
C ASN A 77 -2.92 -5.29 3.06
N ASN A 78 -2.12 -5.73 4.03
CA ASN A 78 -1.03 -6.68 3.81
C ASN A 78 -1.44 -8.12 4.11
N TYR A 79 -2.69 -8.38 4.49
CA TYR A 79 -3.18 -9.72 4.80
C TYR A 79 -4.37 -10.09 3.91
N PHE A 80 -4.49 -11.39 3.63
CA PHE A 80 -5.32 -11.94 2.55
C PHE A 80 -6.83 -12.02 2.86
N PHE A 81 -7.23 -11.92 4.14
CA PHE A 81 -8.63 -12.12 4.55
C PHE A 81 -9.58 -10.94 4.28
N LEU A 82 -9.12 -9.86 3.64
CA LEU A 82 -9.96 -8.70 3.34
C LEU A 82 -10.36 -8.64 1.86
N ASN A 83 -11.67 -8.49 1.61
CA ASN A 83 -12.24 -8.27 0.27
C ASN A 83 -11.76 -7.01 -0.46
N LYS A 84 -11.00 -6.11 0.18
CA LYS A 84 -10.46 -4.89 -0.44
C LYS A 84 -8.97 -4.76 -0.13
N ILE A 85 -8.13 -4.89 -1.14
CA ILE A 85 -6.67 -4.86 -1.04
C ILE A 85 -6.15 -3.43 -0.85
N ILE A 86 -6.80 -2.45 -1.49
CA ILE A 86 -6.46 -1.03 -1.42
C ILE A 86 -7.74 -0.23 -1.15
N LYS A 87 -7.68 0.76 -0.26
CA LYS A 87 -8.73 1.76 -0.05
C LYS A 87 -8.09 3.14 -0.18
N GLY A 88 -8.71 4.05 -0.90
CA GLY A 88 -8.20 5.39 -1.11
C GLY A 88 -9.26 6.45 -0.85
N ASN A 89 -8.83 7.60 -0.33
CA ASN A 89 -9.64 8.81 -0.23
C ASN A 89 -8.89 9.96 -0.92
N PHE A 90 -9.67 10.87 -1.52
CA PHE A 90 -9.17 12.09 -2.16
C PHE A 90 -9.61 13.28 -1.32
N THR A 91 -8.71 14.24 -1.13
CA THR A 91 -9.02 15.52 -0.50
C THR A 91 -8.40 16.63 -1.32
N ASN A 92 -9.17 17.70 -1.57
CA ASN A 92 -8.59 18.97 -1.98
C ASN A 92 -7.84 19.51 -0.74
N PRO A 93 -6.53 19.80 -0.81
CA PRO A 93 -5.77 20.33 0.31
C PRO A 93 -6.25 21.71 0.76
#